data_AF-A0A832FUF9-F1
#
_entry.id   AF-A0A832FUF9-F1
#
_cell.length_a   1.000
_cell.length_b   1.000
_cell.length_c   1.000
_cell.angle_alpha   90.00
_cell.angle_beta   90.00
_cell.angle_gamma   90.00
#
_symmetry.space_group_name_H-M   'P 1'
#
loop_
_entity.id
_entity.type
_entity.pdbx_description
1 polymer ?
#
loop_
_entity_poly.entity_id
_entity_poly.type
_entity_poly.pdbx_seq_one_letter_code
_entity_poly.pdbx_strand_id
1 'polypeptide(L)'
;MSAMWQRFTERARRVIFYAQEEAGRLGENYVSTEHLLLGLVREPDSVAARILERMGVSLSRVRSEIERQVSRGEGRLGQETQLTPRAKRVIDLAYDEARQLNNNYIGTDWTGTVDLGNTDDGVDVDSGATNNQLLDNLISGNNSDGIDLGGRTAPNIETNELNMPHITEWHEFQVDSGGAGKFRGGLGVRYSIRFYDEAPFLAVFGDGVENPPFGLYGGHPGTCNRLLVNEGTPTEEVLPAKGMRQLKKGDTYTVYSSGGGGWGDPRERDRAAVLDDVRNGYVSREAAEKVYGVVIRDT
;
A
#
# COMPACT_ATOMS: atom_id res chain seq x y z
N MET A 1 -23.81 15.38 15.67
CA MET A 1 -22.58 14.60 15.95
C MET A 1 -21.46 15.19 15.11
N SER A 2 -20.28 15.46 15.71
CA SER A 2 -19.13 16.09 15.04
C SER A 2 -18.74 15.37 13.74
N ALA A 3 -18.37 16.12 12.69
CA ALA A 3 -17.90 15.63 11.40
C ALA A 3 -16.70 14.66 11.50
N MET A 4 -15.98 14.69 12.63
CA MET A 4 -14.88 13.77 12.96
C MET A 4 -15.36 12.31 13.11
N TRP A 5 -16.55 12.06 13.66
CA TRP A 5 -17.04 10.70 13.95
C TRP A 5 -17.46 9.92 12.71
N GLN A 6 -17.84 10.62 11.65
CA GLN A 6 -18.25 10.01 10.37
C GLN A 6 -17.08 9.35 9.63
N ARG A 7 -15.84 9.73 9.94
CA ARG A 7 -14.62 9.20 9.30
C ARG A 7 -14.06 7.93 9.95
N PHE A 8 -14.59 7.51 11.10
CA PHE A 8 -14.22 6.22 11.69
C PHE A 8 -15.01 5.08 11.03
N THR A 9 -14.33 3.96 10.80
CA THR A 9 -14.98 2.69 10.45
C THR A 9 -15.93 2.24 11.56
N GLU A 10 -16.91 1.40 11.25
CA GLU A 10 -17.82 0.81 12.25
C GLU A 10 -17.05 0.11 13.38
N ARG A 11 -15.94 -0.58 13.05
CA ARG A 11 -15.07 -1.24 14.04
C ARG A 11 -14.38 -0.23 14.96
N ALA A 12 -13.82 0.85 14.40
CA ALA A 12 -13.18 1.87 15.22
C ALA A 12 -14.19 2.64 16.09
N ARG A 13 -15.43 2.82 15.62
CA ARG A 13 -16.52 3.34 16.47
C ARG A 13 -16.83 2.40 17.63
N ARG A 14 -16.89 1.08 17.39
CA ARG A 14 -17.05 0.08 18.47
C ARG A 14 -15.92 0.13 19.49
N VAL A 15 -14.68 0.29 19.06
CA VAL A 15 -13.53 0.44 19.99
C VAL A 15 -13.70 1.65 20.90
N ILE A 16 -14.15 2.79 20.38
CA ILE A 16 -14.39 3.99 21.18
C ILE A 16 -15.55 3.76 22.16
N PHE A 17 -16.60 3.05 21.74
CA PHE A 17 -17.69 2.65 22.62
C PHE A 17 -17.20 1.72 23.74
N TYR A 18 -16.38 0.71 23.42
CA TYR A 18 -15.77 -0.16 24.44
C TYR A 18 -14.86 0.60 25.39
N ALA A 19 -14.12 1.60 24.91
CA ALA A 19 -13.32 2.47 25.76
C ALA A 19 -14.19 3.27 26.75
N GLN A 20 -15.35 3.77 26.30
CA GLN A 20 -16.31 4.43 27.18
C GLN A 20 -16.91 3.48 28.23
N GLU A 21 -17.23 2.24 27.85
CA GLU A 21 -17.69 1.22 28.80
C GLU A 21 -16.63 0.88 29.85
N GLU A 22 -15.37 0.75 29.45
CA GLU A 22 -14.25 0.47 30.38
C GLU A 22 -13.98 1.64 31.31
N ALA A 23 -14.10 2.89 30.82
CA ALA A 23 -14.05 4.08 31.66
C ALA A 23 -15.15 4.06 32.74
N GLY A 24 -16.40 3.78 32.33
CA GLY A 24 -17.53 3.65 33.25
C GLY A 24 -17.33 2.52 34.27
N ARG A 25 -16.76 1.38 33.85
CA ARG A 25 -16.45 0.24 34.72
C ARG A 25 -15.41 0.58 35.78
N LEU A 26 -14.43 1.43 35.45
CA LEU A 26 -13.41 1.92 36.37
C LEU A 26 -13.89 3.12 37.22
N GLY A 27 -15.13 3.57 37.02
CA GLY A 27 -15.71 4.70 37.73
C GLY A 27 -15.11 6.02 37.27
N GLU A 28 -14.66 6.15 36.03
CA GLU A 28 -14.12 7.38 35.48
C GLU A 28 -15.12 8.06 34.54
N ASN A 29 -15.24 9.38 34.65
CA ASN A 29 -16.09 10.20 33.77
C ASN A 29 -15.32 10.74 32.55
N TYR A 30 -14.12 10.20 32.29
CA TYR A 30 -13.28 10.56 31.15
C TYR A 30 -12.70 9.32 30.47
N VAL A 31 -12.47 9.40 29.16
CA VAL A 31 -11.77 8.36 28.39
C VAL A 31 -10.29 8.75 28.30
N SER A 32 -9.44 7.97 28.94
CA SER A 32 -7.98 8.05 28.90
C SER A 32 -7.39 7.02 27.93
N THR A 33 -6.07 7.01 27.79
CA THR A 33 -5.36 6.18 26.81
C THR A 33 -5.46 4.68 27.09
N GLU A 34 -5.53 4.31 28.37
CA GLU A 34 -5.69 2.95 28.85
C GLU A 34 -7.08 2.39 28.52
N HIS A 35 -8.12 3.23 28.53
CA HIS A 35 -9.45 2.84 28.09
C HIS A 35 -9.50 2.60 26.58
N LEU A 36 -8.84 3.46 25.80
CA LEU A 36 -8.70 3.24 24.36
C LEU A 36 -7.96 1.93 24.06
N LEU A 37 -6.90 1.63 24.82
CA LEU A 37 -6.19 0.35 24.71
C LEU A 37 -7.11 -0.84 25.07
N LEU A 38 -7.85 -0.77 26.18
CA LEU A 38 -8.80 -1.82 26.54
C LEU A 38 -9.89 -2.01 25.47
N GLY A 39 -10.40 -0.92 24.89
CA GLY A 39 -11.33 -0.97 23.77
C GLY A 39 -10.73 -1.65 22.54
N LEU A 40 -9.48 -1.32 22.21
CA LEU A 40 -8.74 -1.92 21.08
C LEU A 40 -8.50 -3.41 21.26
N VAL A 41 -8.20 -3.86 22.48
CA VAL A 41 -7.93 -5.28 22.77
C VAL A 41 -9.22 -6.09 22.94
N ARG A 42 -10.33 -5.42 23.29
CA ARG A 42 -11.65 -6.04 23.42
C ARG A 42 -12.33 -6.30 22.07
N GLU A 43 -12.02 -5.53 21.04
CA GLU A 43 -12.55 -5.75 19.69
C GLU A 43 -11.98 -7.06 19.09
N PRO A 44 -12.81 -8.09 18.81
CA PRO A 44 -12.37 -9.46 18.51
C PRO A 44 -11.46 -9.61 17.28
N ASP A 45 -11.49 -8.64 16.37
CA ASP A 45 -10.74 -8.64 15.10
C ASP A 45 -9.70 -7.52 15.00
N SER A 46 -9.46 -6.79 16.09
CA SER A 46 -8.47 -5.72 16.12
C SER A 46 -7.05 -6.26 15.91
N VAL A 47 -6.27 -5.60 15.04
CA VAL A 47 -4.84 -5.95 14.83
C VAL A 47 -4.07 -5.90 16.15
N ALA A 48 -4.38 -4.93 17.02
CA ALA A 48 -3.75 -4.82 18.33
C ALA A 48 -4.04 -6.05 19.22
N ALA A 49 -5.29 -6.54 19.22
CA ALA A 49 -5.66 -7.74 19.96
C ALA A 49 -4.88 -8.97 19.47
N ARG A 50 -4.82 -9.17 18.15
CA ARG A 50 -4.11 -10.29 17.52
C ARG A 50 -2.60 -10.26 17.76
N ILE A 51 -1.98 -9.08 17.74
CA ILE A 51 -0.56 -8.91 18.04
C ILE A 51 -0.27 -9.30 19.49
N LEU A 52 -1.07 -8.79 20.44
CA LEU A 52 -0.88 -9.09 21.86
C LEU A 52 -1.09 -10.57 22.16
N GLU A 53 -2.09 -11.20 21.57
CA GLU A 53 -2.29 -12.65 21.71
C GLU A 53 -1.10 -13.46 21.19
N ARG A 54 -0.54 -13.08 20.02
CA ARG A 54 0.69 -13.71 19.49
C ARG A 54 1.91 -13.51 20.40
N MET A 55 1.95 -12.42 21.15
CA MET A 55 2.98 -12.16 22.16
C MET A 55 2.71 -12.87 23.50
N GLY A 56 1.66 -13.68 23.61
CA GLY A 56 1.29 -14.38 24.85
C GLY A 56 0.68 -13.44 25.90
N VAL A 57 0.10 -12.32 25.47
CA VAL A 57 -0.55 -11.33 26.33
C VAL A 57 -2.05 -11.37 26.08
N SER A 58 -2.80 -11.98 27.00
CA SER A 58 -4.26 -12.03 26.93
C SER A 58 -4.91 -10.71 27.36
N LEU A 59 -6.14 -10.45 26.89
CA LEU A 59 -6.96 -9.32 27.35
C LEU A 59 -7.08 -9.28 28.89
N SER A 60 -7.26 -10.43 29.53
CA SER A 60 -7.33 -10.54 30.99
C SER A 60 -6.05 -10.03 31.66
N ARG A 61 -4.88 -10.33 31.10
CA ARG A 61 -3.58 -9.88 31.60
C ARG A 61 -3.41 -8.37 31.43
N VAL A 62 -3.78 -7.82 30.28
CA VAL A 62 -3.77 -6.36 30.03
C VAL A 62 -4.68 -5.65 31.03
N ARG A 63 -5.90 -6.15 31.24
CA ARG A 63 -6.86 -5.58 32.19
C ARG A 63 -6.32 -5.61 33.63
N SER A 64 -5.81 -6.75 34.10
CA SER A 64 -5.25 -6.84 35.46
C SER A 64 -4.04 -5.93 35.67
N GLU A 65 -3.21 -5.74 34.64
CA GLU A 65 -2.07 -4.83 34.70
C GLU A 65 -2.51 -3.37 34.82
N ILE A 66 -3.51 -2.95 34.01
CA ILE A 66 -4.06 -1.60 34.05
C ILE A 66 -4.74 -1.34 35.40
N GLU A 67 -5.55 -2.27 35.90
CA GLU A 67 -6.21 -2.15 37.22
C GLU A 67 -5.21 -2.07 38.38
N ARG A 68 -4.00 -2.63 38.23
CA ARG A 68 -2.95 -2.48 39.24
C ARG A 68 -2.32 -1.09 39.26
N GLN A 69 -2.30 -0.43 38.10
CA GLN A 69 -1.64 0.88 37.93
C GLN A 69 -2.62 2.06 38.03
N VAL A 70 -3.91 1.82 37.79
CA VAL A 70 -4.96 2.84 37.77
C VAL A 70 -5.86 2.67 38.99
N SER A 71 -5.95 3.71 39.81
CA SER A 71 -6.92 3.78 40.91
C SER A 71 -8.34 3.96 40.36
N ARG A 72 -9.34 3.34 40.98
CA ARG A 72 -10.75 3.58 40.62
C ARG A 72 -11.08 5.07 40.77
N GLY A 73 -11.78 5.62 39.78
CA GLY A 73 -12.20 7.01 39.78
C GLY A 73 -13.40 7.29 40.69
N GLU A 74 -13.63 8.56 41.00
CA GLU A 74 -14.81 9.07 41.72
C GLU A 74 -15.92 9.56 40.77
N GLY A 75 -16.02 8.94 39.59
CA GLY A 75 -16.96 9.31 38.54
C GLY A 75 -18.41 9.16 38.98
N ARG A 76 -19.22 10.18 38.68
CA ARG A 76 -20.67 10.19 38.90
C ARG A 76 -21.40 9.68 37.67
N LEU A 77 -22.24 8.66 37.85
CA LEU A 77 -23.14 8.11 36.84
C LEU A 77 -23.99 9.22 36.19
N GLY A 78 -23.98 9.29 34.85
CA GLY A 78 -24.84 10.18 34.06
C GLY A 78 -24.19 11.44 33.48
N GLN A 79 -22.88 11.66 33.68
CA GLN A 79 -22.15 12.71 32.94
C GLN A 79 -21.69 12.21 31.56
N GLU A 80 -21.75 13.08 30.55
CA GLU A 80 -21.15 12.80 29.24
C GLU A 80 -19.65 12.55 29.38
N THR A 81 -19.19 11.39 28.92
CA THR A 81 -17.79 10.99 29.01
C THR A 81 -16.95 11.79 28.01
N GLN A 82 -15.98 12.57 28.51
CA GLN A 82 -15.08 13.36 27.67
C GLN A 82 -13.73 12.67 27.48
N LEU A 83 -13.08 12.90 26.33
CA LEU A 83 -11.71 12.43 26.10
C LEU A 83 -10.71 13.29 26.90
N THR A 84 -9.75 12.65 27.57
CA THR A 84 -8.61 13.36 28.16
C THR A 84 -7.76 14.02 27.05
N PRO A 85 -6.97 15.07 27.33
CA PRO A 85 -6.10 15.70 26.32
C PRO A 85 -5.13 14.71 25.65
N ARG A 86 -4.64 13.71 26.40
CA ARG A 86 -3.79 12.64 25.86
C ARG A 86 -4.56 11.68 24.97
N ALA A 87 -5.76 11.24 25.38
CA ALA A 87 -6.61 10.39 24.55
C ALA A 87 -7.03 11.10 23.26
N LYS A 88 -7.37 12.39 23.34
CA LYS A 88 -7.63 13.22 22.16
C LYS A 88 -6.41 13.28 21.24
N ARG A 89 -5.22 13.52 21.79
CA ARG A 89 -3.97 13.51 21.01
C ARG A 89 -3.71 12.15 20.36
N VAL A 90 -4.01 11.03 21.02
CA VAL A 90 -3.89 9.69 20.42
C VAL A 90 -4.83 9.53 19.22
N ILE A 91 -6.06 10.03 19.33
CA ILE A 91 -7.02 10.03 18.22
C ILE A 91 -6.56 10.95 17.08
N ASP A 92 -6.06 12.14 17.39
CA ASP A 92 -5.52 13.08 16.41
C ASP A 92 -4.30 12.47 15.67
N LEU A 93 -3.40 11.79 16.41
CA LEU A 93 -2.27 11.07 15.82
C LEU A 93 -2.73 9.89 14.96
N ALA A 94 -3.74 9.13 15.39
CA ALA A 94 -4.31 8.05 14.60
C ALA A 94 -5.00 8.57 13.33
N TYR A 95 -5.60 9.76 13.40
CA TYR A 95 -6.17 10.46 12.25
C TYR A 95 -5.08 10.92 11.27
N ASP A 96 -4.01 11.54 11.77
CA ASP A 96 -2.88 11.98 10.96
C ASP A 96 -2.15 10.79 10.31
N GLU A 97 -1.99 9.69 11.05
CA GLU A 97 -1.43 8.44 10.55
C GLU A 97 -2.32 7.82 9.47
N ALA A 98 -3.64 7.75 9.69
CA ALA A 98 -4.59 7.26 8.70
C ALA A 98 -4.54 8.12 7.41
N ARG A 99 -4.41 9.44 7.56
CA ARG A 99 -4.24 10.38 6.45
C ARG A 99 -2.91 10.19 5.73
N GLN A 100 -1.80 9.93 6.44
CA GLN A 100 -0.49 9.65 5.84
C GLN A 100 -0.47 8.31 5.11
N LEU A 101 -1.26 7.34 5.58
CA LEU A 101 -1.44 6.03 4.94
C LEU A 101 -2.43 6.08 3.74
N ASN A 102 -2.84 7.27 3.28
CA ASN A 102 -3.88 7.50 2.25
C ASN A 102 -5.20 6.75 2.50
N ASN A 103 -5.51 6.39 3.76
CA ASN A 103 -6.78 5.80 4.13
C ASN A 103 -7.81 6.91 4.39
N ASN A 104 -8.91 6.89 3.63
CA ASN A 104 -10.01 7.87 3.79
C ASN A 104 -10.87 7.63 5.05
N TYR A 105 -10.56 6.58 5.83
CA TYR A 105 -11.25 6.20 7.06
C TYR A 105 -10.28 5.72 8.15
N ILE A 106 -10.63 5.96 9.41
CA ILE A 106 -9.85 5.53 10.60
C ILE A 106 -10.36 4.16 11.05
N GLY A 107 -9.49 3.13 11.02
CA GLY A 107 -9.83 1.73 11.32
C GLY A 107 -8.82 1.04 12.25
N THR A 108 -9.21 -0.11 12.79
CA THR A 108 -8.38 -0.95 13.69
C THR A 108 -7.56 -2.03 12.95
N ASP A 109 -7.76 -2.12 11.64
CA ASP A 109 -7.16 -3.09 10.74
C ASP A 109 -7.22 -2.57 9.29
N TRP A 110 -6.59 -3.30 8.36
CA TRP A 110 -6.65 -3.01 6.93
C TRP A 110 -8.04 -3.27 6.32
N THR A 111 -8.96 -3.91 7.05
CA THR A 111 -10.29 -4.32 6.54
C THR A 111 -11.29 -3.16 6.41
N GLY A 112 -10.93 -1.94 6.85
CA GLY A 112 -11.64 -0.72 6.49
C GLY A 112 -11.76 -0.50 4.97
N THR A 113 -10.99 -1.24 4.16
CA THR A 113 -11.10 -1.31 2.69
C THR A 113 -12.20 -2.24 2.17
N VAL A 114 -12.77 -3.12 3.01
CA VAL A 114 -13.70 -4.19 2.57
C VAL A 114 -15.16 -3.73 2.50
N ASP A 115 -15.55 -2.75 3.31
CA ASP A 115 -16.92 -2.20 3.35
C ASP A 115 -17.16 -1.03 2.38
N LEU A 116 -16.19 -0.71 1.51
CA LEU A 116 -16.32 0.37 0.55
C LEU A 116 -16.82 -0.16 -0.80
N GLY A 117 -18.11 0.05 -1.04
CA GLY A 117 -18.64 0.12 -2.40
C GLY A 117 -18.07 1.35 -3.09
N ASN A 118 -17.02 1.18 -3.89
CA ASN A 118 -16.50 2.24 -4.73
C ASN A 118 -17.41 2.40 -5.95
N THR A 119 -18.35 3.34 -5.89
CA THR A 119 -19.12 3.78 -7.05
C THR A 119 -18.20 4.64 -7.92
N ASP A 120 -17.71 4.08 -9.03
CA ASP A 120 -17.04 4.72 -10.18
C ASP A 120 -16.28 6.04 -9.95
N ASP A 121 -14.95 5.92 -10.09
CA ASP A 121 -14.03 6.77 -10.89
C ASP A 121 -12.64 6.69 -10.24
N GLY A 122 -11.75 5.90 -10.85
CA GLY A 122 -10.33 5.89 -10.50
C GLY A 122 -9.68 7.15 -11.07
N VAL A 123 -9.53 8.17 -10.24
CA VAL A 123 -8.71 9.40 -10.39
C VAL A 123 -8.58 9.98 -11.81
N ASP A 124 -9.30 11.08 -12.06
CA ASP A 124 -9.10 12.00 -13.19
C ASP A 124 -7.73 12.72 -13.06
N VAL A 125 -6.84 12.55 -14.04
CA VAL A 125 -5.57 13.29 -14.14
C VAL A 125 -5.75 14.41 -15.16
N ASP A 126 -5.96 15.63 -14.66
CA ASP A 126 -6.15 16.80 -15.49
C ASP A 126 -4.88 17.14 -16.31
N SER A 127 -5.09 17.48 -17.58
CA SER A 127 -4.04 17.73 -18.57
C SER A 127 -3.44 19.13 -18.38
N GLY A 128 -2.47 19.25 -17.46
CA GLY A 128 -1.71 20.48 -17.19
C GLY A 128 -0.19 20.30 -17.30
N ALA A 129 0.52 21.33 -17.78
CA ALA A 129 1.95 21.29 -18.08
C ALA A 129 2.89 21.24 -16.86
N THR A 130 2.40 21.47 -15.62
CA THR A 130 3.18 21.33 -14.38
C THR A 130 2.30 21.03 -13.16
N ASN A 131 2.89 20.38 -12.14
CA ASN A 131 2.38 20.21 -10.77
C ASN A 131 1.28 19.15 -10.52
N ASN A 132 1.36 17.99 -11.17
CA ASN A 132 0.50 16.83 -10.85
C ASN A 132 1.15 15.98 -9.74
N GLN A 133 0.44 15.73 -8.63
CA GLN A 133 0.95 14.96 -7.48
C GLN A 133 0.05 13.75 -7.16
N LEU A 134 0.66 12.57 -7.03
CA LEU A 134 0.09 11.35 -6.43
C LEU A 134 1.05 10.85 -5.33
N LEU A 135 0.52 10.45 -4.17
CA LEU A 135 1.24 10.26 -2.90
C LEU A 135 1.18 8.81 -2.33
N ASP A 136 1.11 7.77 -3.20
CA ASP A 136 1.17 6.30 -2.95
C ASP A 136 -0.14 5.51 -2.63
N ASN A 137 -0.52 4.50 -3.46
CA ASN A 137 -0.35 3.03 -3.29
C ASN A 137 -1.05 2.24 -4.45
N LEU A 138 -0.34 1.28 -5.05
CA LEU A 138 -0.64 0.58 -6.30
C LEU A 138 -1.29 -0.81 -6.06
N ILE A 139 -2.43 -0.85 -5.33
CA ILE A 139 -3.23 -2.08 -5.18
C ILE A 139 -4.53 -1.91 -5.95
N SER A 140 -4.90 -2.93 -6.73
CA SER A 140 -6.17 -2.94 -7.45
C SER A 140 -7.36 -2.75 -6.50
N GLY A 141 -8.26 -1.82 -6.80
CA GLY A 141 -9.48 -1.61 -6.03
C GLY A 141 -10.49 -2.73 -6.22
N ASN A 142 -11.48 -2.85 -5.32
CA ASN A 142 -12.52 -3.88 -5.39
C ASN A 142 -13.41 -3.80 -6.66
N ASN A 143 -13.41 -2.67 -7.37
CA ASN A 143 -14.31 -2.36 -8.49
C ASN A 143 -13.58 -1.90 -9.77
N SER A 144 -12.25 -1.75 -9.78
CA SER A 144 -11.46 -1.32 -10.94
C SER A 144 -10.02 -1.86 -10.89
N ASP A 145 -9.35 -1.91 -12.04
CA ASP A 145 -7.93 -2.25 -12.09
C ASP A 145 -7.07 -1.14 -11.45
N GLY A 146 -5.94 -1.53 -10.85
CA GLY A 146 -5.08 -0.67 -10.04
C GLY A 146 -4.40 0.44 -10.84
N ILE A 147 -4.96 1.65 -10.71
CA ILE A 147 -4.56 2.94 -11.31
C ILE A 147 -3.10 2.99 -11.76
N ASP A 148 -2.94 3.38 -13.02
CA ASP A 148 -1.70 3.40 -13.78
C ASP A 148 -0.95 4.75 -13.66
N LEU A 149 0.38 4.66 -13.70
CA LEU A 149 1.42 5.68 -13.49
C LEU A 149 1.56 6.22 -12.05
N GLY A 150 2.54 5.71 -11.30
CA GLY A 150 2.86 6.32 -10.01
C GLY A 150 4.18 5.92 -9.36
N GLY A 151 5.30 6.36 -9.94
CA GLY A 151 6.55 6.63 -9.24
C GLY A 151 7.07 8.03 -9.54
N ARG A 152 6.22 9.06 -9.31
CA ARG A 152 6.46 10.52 -9.42
C ARG A 152 7.02 10.99 -10.76
N THR A 153 6.15 11.55 -11.61
CA THR A 153 6.47 12.25 -12.86
C THR A 153 7.75 11.72 -13.53
N ALA A 154 7.61 10.71 -14.39
CA ALA A 154 8.74 10.33 -15.23
C ALA A 154 9.26 11.60 -15.90
N PRO A 155 10.52 12.01 -15.66
CA PRO A 155 11.03 13.23 -16.24
C PRO A 155 10.94 13.06 -17.75
N ASN A 156 10.50 14.12 -18.43
CA ASN A 156 10.55 14.13 -19.88
C ASN A 156 11.97 13.72 -20.30
N ILE A 157 12.06 12.70 -21.17
CA ILE A 157 13.33 12.07 -21.54
C ILE A 157 14.31 13.12 -22.05
N GLU A 158 13.87 14.02 -22.93
CA GLU A 158 14.72 15.08 -23.49
C GLU A 158 15.26 16.00 -22.38
N THR A 159 14.41 16.40 -21.44
CA THR A 159 14.82 17.24 -20.31
C THR A 159 15.78 16.51 -19.37
N ASN A 160 15.59 15.21 -19.16
CA ASN A 160 16.46 14.41 -18.29
C ASN A 160 17.84 14.22 -18.91
N GLU A 161 17.90 13.92 -20.21
CA GLU A 161 19.15 13.75 -20.97
C GLU A 161 19.93 15.07 -21.11
N LEU A 162 19.24 16.21 -21.16
CA LEU A 162 19.90 17.52 -21.15
C LEU A 162 20.60 17.83 -19.83
N ASN A 163 20.08 17.34 -18.71
CA ASN A 163 20.57 17.67 -17.37
C ASN A 163 21.54 16.63 -16.80
N MET A 164 21.50 15.39 -17.28
CA MET A 164 22.25 14.26 -16.72
C MET A 164 23.00 13.51 -17.83
N PRO A 165 24.24 13.03 -17.59
CA PRO A 165 25.10 12.49 -18.64
C PRO A 165 24.76 11.05 -19.06
N HIS A 166 23.52 10.84 -19.51
CA HIS A 166 23.00 9.57 -19.99
C HIS A 166 22.02 9.74 -21.15
N ILE A 167 21.75 8.65 -21.87
CA ILE A 167 20.69 8.54 -22.87
C ILE A 167 19.74 7.41 -22.44
N THR A 168 18.44 7.61 -22.59
CA THR A 168 17.42 6.61 -22.33
C THR A 168 17.32 5.66 -23.51
N GLU A 169 17.48 4.35 -23.26
CA GLU A 169 17.33 3.31 -24.29
C GLU A 169 15.93 2.73 -24.33
N TRP A 170 15.32 2.56 -23.15
CA TRP A 170 14.00 1.95 -22.99
C TRP A 170 13.23 2.65 -21.88
N HIS A 171 11.94 2.86 -22.11
CA HIS A 171 10.99 3.27 -21.09
C HIS A 171 9.62 2.71 -21.48
N GLU A 172 9.30 1.53 -20.94
CA GLU A 172 8.14 0.73 -21.37
C GLU A 172 7.52 -0.03 -20.20
N PHE A 173 6.26 -0.42 -20.34
CA PHE A 173 5.63 -1.31 -19.37
C PHE A 173 6.27 -2.70 -19.38
N GLN A 174 6.41 -3.29 -18.19
CA GLN A 174 6.85 -4.66 -18.05
C GLN A 174 5.63 -5.60 -18.14
N VAL A 175 5.51 -6.31 -19.26
CA VAL A 175 4.48 -7.33 -19.46
C VAL A 175 4.51 -8.36 -18.32
N ASP A 176 3.33 -8.77 -17.84
CA ASP A 176 3.14 -9.77 -16.78
C ASP A 176 3.73 -9.41 -15.40
N SER A 177 4.11 -8.15 -15.19
CA SER A 177 4.65 -7.70 -13.88
C SER A 177 3.58 -7.51 -12.80
N GLY A 178 2.37 -7.11 -13.21
CA GLY A 178 1.24 -6.94 -12.31
C GLY A 178 0.69 -8.28 -11.85
N GLY A 179 0.47 -8.40 -10.54
CA GLY A 179 -0.11 -9.59 -9.93
C GLY A 179 -1.48 -9.90 -10.51
N ALA A 180 -1.67 -11.15 -10.93
CA ALA A 180 -2.92 -11.59 -11.52
C ALA A 180 -4.05 -11.61 -10.49
N GLY A 181 -5.26 -11.28 -10.91
CA GLY A 181 -6.45 -11.38 -10.09
C GLY A 181 -7.71 -11.16 -10.92
N LYS A 182 -8.88 -11.28 -10.29
CA LYS A 182 -10.13 -10.76 -10.88
C LYS A 182 -9.93 -9.31 -11.31
N PHE A 183 -9.24 -8.54 -10.47
CA PHE A 183 -8.64 -7.26 -10.84
C PHE A 183 -7.12 -7.36 -10.76
N ARG A 184 -6.45 -6.91 -11.82
CA ARG A 184 -5.00 -7.06 -11.98
C ARG A 184 -4.28 -5.92 -11.26
N GLY A 185 -3.15 -6.23 -10.62
CA GLY A 185 -2.27 -5.21 -10.06
C GLY A 185 -1.63 -4.34 -11.17
N GLY A 186 -1.30 -3.09 -10.86
CA GLY A 186 -0.61 -2.19 -11.80
C GLY A 186 0.73 -2.76 -12.27
N LEU A 187 1.13 -2.45 -13.50
CA LEU A 187 2.39 -2.95 -14.05
C LEU A 187 3.59 -2.21 -13.48
N GLY A 188 4.70 -2.95 -13.37
CA GLY A 188 6.02 -2.38 -13.34
C GLY A 188 6.43 -1.80 -14.69
N VAL A 189 7.52 -1.05 -14.68
CA VAL A 189 8.11 -0.38 -15.83
C VAL A 189 9.54 -0.86 -15.96
N ARG A 190 9.97 -1.07 -17.20
CA ARG A 190 11.37 -1.23 -17.57
C ARG A 190 11.91 0.11 -18.03
N TYR A 191 12.88 0.63 -17.28
CA TYR A 191 13.61 1.84 -17.62
C TYR A 191 15.09 1.51 -17.78
N SER A 192 15.67 1.83 -18.93
CA SER A 192 17.08 1.56 -19.23
C SER A 192 17.77 2.82 -19.71
N ILE A 193 18.96 3.08 -19.16
CA ILE A 193 19.81 4.22 -19.54
C ILE A 193 21.21 3.74 -19.88
N ARG A 194 21.87 4.47 -20.77
CA ARG A 194 23.28 4.30 -21.11
C ARG A 194 24.06 5.56 -20.76
N PHE A 195 25.12 5.40 -19.98
CA PHE A 195 25.95 6.53 -19.58
C PHE A 195 26.98 6.89 -20.65
N TYR A 196 27.19 8.18 -20.87
CA TYR A 196 28.24 8.67 -21.80
C TYR A 196 29.36 9.46 -21.10
N ASP A 197 29.25 9.68 -19.79
CA ASP A 197 30.35 10.21 -18.98
C ASP A 197 31.52 9.22 -18.91
N GLU A 198 32.73 9.72 -18.67
CA GLU A 198 33.95 8.89 -18.62
C GLU A 198 33.99 8.00 -17.36
N ALA A 199 33.51 8.52 -16.22
CA ALA A 199 33.53 7.82 -14.93
C ALA A 199 32.23 8.00 -14.12
N PRO A 200 31.07 7.54 -14.63
CA PRO A 200 29.78 7.71 -13.96
C PRO A 200 29.74 6.99 -12.62
N PHE A 201 29.14 7.63 -11.62
CA PHE A 201 28.93 7.05 -10.30
C PHE A 201 27.45 6.83 -10.04
N LEU A 202 27.05 5.58 -9.82
CA LEU A 202 25.69 5.19 -9.56
C LEU A 202 25.49 4.93 -8.07
N ALA A 203 24.56 5.66 -7.45
CA ALA A 203 24.07 5.37 -6.12
C ALA A 203 22.65 4.80 -6.21
N VAL A 204 22.47 3.59 -5.68
CA VAL A 204 21.20 2.87 -5.69
C VAL A 204 20.56 2.97 -4.31
N PHE A 205 19.33 3.50 -4.29
CA PHE A 205 18.48 3.58 -3.11
C PHE A 205 17.13 2.96 -3.46
N GLY A 206 16.96 1.69 -3.14
CA GLY A 206 15.73 0.95 -3.40
C GLY A 206 15.40 -0.06 -2.31
N ASP A 207 14.23 -0.65 -2.48
CA ASP A 207 13.62 -1.72 -1.70
C ASP A 207 12.87 -2.67 -2.67
N GLY A 208 12.08 -3.62 -2.16
CA GLY A 208 11.23 -4.47 -3.00
C GLY A 208 11.94 -5.48 -3.91
N VAL A 209 13.24 -5.78 -3.70
CA VAL A 209 13.99 -6.76 -4.52
C VAL A 209 13.76 -8.21 -4.09
N GLU A 210 13.32 -8.45 -2.86
CA GLU A 210 13.09 -9.80 -2.31
C GLU A 210 11.60 -10.14 -2.14
N ASN A 211 10.83 -9.20 -1.59
CA ASN A 211 9.44 -9.42 -1.22
C ASN A 211 8.53 -8.70 -2.22
N PRO A 212 7.78 -9.44 -3.08
CA PRO A 212 6.89 -8.81 -4.03
C PRO A 212 5.65 -8.24 -3.33
N PRO A 213 5.00 -7.22 -3.92
CA PRO A 213 3.68 -6.79 -3.48
C PRO A 213 2.70 -7.98 -3.46
N PHE A 214 2.10 -8.23 -2.31
CA PHE A 214 1.22 -9.39 -2.11
C PHE A 214 -0.12 -9.19 -2.80
N GLY A 215 -0.66 -10.28 -3.35
CA GLY A 215 -2.05 -10.31 -3.81
C GLY A 215 -3.03 -10.47 -2.66
N LEU A 216 -4.28 -10.08 -2.89
CA LEU A 216 -5.37 -10.10 -1.91
C LEU A 216 -6.51 -11.01 -2.37
N TYR A 217 -7.16 -11.70 -1.43
CA TYR A 217 -8.37 -12.50 -1.67
C TYR A 217 -8.28 -13.53 -2.81
N GLY A 218 -7.12 -14.18 -2.97
CA GLY A 218 -6.87 -15.14 -4.05
C GLY A 218 -6.12 -14.56 -5.24
N GLY A 219 -5.87 -13.25 -5.25
CA GLY A 219 -4.97 -12.61 -6.20
C GLY A 219 -3.51 -13.05 -5.98
N HIS A 220 -2.77 -13.10 -7.08
CA HIS A 220 -1.36 -13.44 -7.11
C HIS A 220 -0.48 -12.23 -6.75
N PRO A 221 0.72 -12.45 -6.21
CA PRO A 221 1.69 -11.38 -6.01
C PRO A 221 2.16 -10.79 -7.36
N GLY A 222 2.58 -9.53 -7.34
CA GLY A 222 3.29 -8.89 -8.46
C GLY A 222 4.76 -9.29 -8.52
N THR A 223 5.55 -8.60 -9.35
CA THR A 223 7.00 -8.80 -9.44
C THR A 223 7.78 -7.96 -8.42
N CYS A 224 9.00 -8.41 -8.11
CA CYS A 224 9.98 -7.62 -7.36
C CYS A 224 10.70 -6.60 -8.26
N ASN A 225 11.26 -5.57 -7.62
CA ASN A 225 12.24 -4.70 -8.25
C ASN A 225 13.49 -5.50 -8.67
N ARG A 226 14.04 -5.19 -9.84
CA ARG A 226 15.31 -5.76 -10.30
C ARG A 226 16.17 -4.69 -10.95
N LEU A 227 17.42 -4.59 -10.50
CA LEU A 227 18.35 -3.57 -10.96
C LEU A 227 19.55 -4.27 -11.58
N LEU A 228 19.90 -3.91 -12.80
CA LEU A 228 20.98 -4.54 -13.54
C LEU A 228 21.89 -3.49 -14.15
N VAL A 229 23.16 -3.83 -14.24
CA VAL A 229 24.13 -3.15 -15.09
C VAL A 229 24.44 -4.05 -16.28
N ASN A 230 24.51 -3.48 -17.48
CA ASN A 230 24.91 -4.18 -18.69
C ASN A 230 24.05 -5.43 -19.01
N GLU A 231 22.73 -5.31 -18.86
CA GLU A 231 21.76 -6.37 -19.16
C GLU A 231 21.97 -6.95 -20.57
N GLY A 232 21.99 -8.28 -20.68
CA GLY A 232 22.16 -9.01 -21.92
C GLY A 232 23.60 -9.07 -22.44
N THR A 233 24.59 -8.62 -21.67
CA THR A 233 26.01 -8.63 -22.05
C THR A 233 26.83 -9.60 -21.18
N PRO A 234 28.07 -9.95 -21.58
CA PRO A 234 28.98 -10.74 -20.75
C PRO A 234 29.37 -10.10 -19.41
N THR A 235 29.10 -8.81 -19.24
CA THR A 235 29.39 -8.03 -18.01
C THR A 235 28.13 -7.71 -17.22
N GLU A 236 27.03 -8.43 -17.45
CA GLU A 236 25.79 -8.25 -16.69
C GLU A 236 26.04 -8.45 -15.19
N GLU A 237 25.60 -7.50 -14.38
CA GLU A 237 25.63 -7.56 -12.91
C GLU A 237 24.25 -7.19 -12.36
N VAL A 238 23.69 -8.05 -11.50
CA VAL A 238 22.50 -7.70 -10.70
C VAL A 238 22.95 -6.93 -9.47
N LEU A 239 22.41 -5.71 -9.30
CA LEU A 239 22.76 -4.84 -8.19
C LEU A 239 21.91 -5.11 -6.95
N PRO A 240 22.45 -4.94 -5.73
CA PRO A 240 21.67 -4.97 -4.51
C PRO A 240 20.74 -3.74 -4.42
N ALA A 241 19.68 -3.84 -3.61
CA ALA A 241 18.72 -2.75 -3.39
C ALA A 241 19.35 -1.47 -2.84
N LYS A 242 20.50 -1.56 -2.15
CA LYS A 242 21.23 -0.42 -1.59
C LYS A 242 22.70 -0.59 -1.87
N GLY A 243 23.32 0.43 -2.47
CA GLY A 243 24.74 0.38 -2.75
C GLY A 243 25.22 1.51 -3.62
N MET A 244 26.53 1.53 -3.81
CA MET A 244 27.21 2.45 -4.71
C MET A 244 28.03 1.66 -5.71
N ARG A 245 28.10 2.14 -6.95
CA ARG A 245 28.83 1.51 -8.04
C ARG A 245 29.54 2.56 -8.88
N GLN A 246 30.83 2.32 -9.11
CA GLN A 246 31.58 3.05 -10.12
C GLN A 246 31.37 2.34 -11.46
N LEU A 247 30.87 3.09 -12.43
CA LEU A 247 30.60 2.62 -13.79
C LEU A 247 31.63 3.22 -14.76
N LYS A 248 31.60 2.73 -15.99
CA LYS A 248 32.41 3.18 -17.12
C LYS A 248 31.52 3.78 -18.19
N LYS A 249 32.12 4.61 -19.05
CA LYS A 249 31.47 5.07 -20.27
C LYS A 249 30.90 3.92 -21.09
N GLY A 250 29.65 4.05 -21.50
CA GLY A 250 28.94 3.06 -22.30
C GLY A 250 28.25 1.97 -21.48
N ASP A 251 28.49 1.89 -20.17
CA ASP A 251 27.72 0.97 -19.31
C ASP A 251 26.23 1.35 -19.35
N THR A 252 25.37 0.34 -19.27
CA THR A 252 23.93 0.50 -19.17
C THR A 252 23.46 0.19 -17.75
N TYR A 253 22.39 0.86 -17.35
CA TYR A 253 21.68 0.59 -16.10
C TYR A 253 20.20 0.41 -16.40
N THR A 254 19.67 -0.76 -16.05
CA THR A 254 18.30 -1.15 -16.30
C THR A 254 17.60 -1.41 -14.97
N VAL A 255 16.44 -0.79 -14.80
CA VAL A 255 15.56 -0.97 -13.66
C VAL A 255 14.25 -1.57 -14.13
N TYR A 256 13.88 -2.69 -13.54
CA TYR A 256 12.53 -3.23 -13.56
C TYR A 256 11.88 -2.84 -12.24
N SER A 257 10.86 -2.00 -12.29
CA SER A 257 10.07 -1.71 -11.10
C SER A 257 9.08 -2.84 -10.80
N SER A 258 8.68 -2.96 -9.53
CA SER A 258 7.73 -3.94 -9.05
C SER A 258 6.35 -3.68 -9.65
N GLY A 259 5.67 -4.73 -10.09
CA GLY A 259 4.23 -4.67 -10.31
C GLY A 259 3.45 -4.82 -9.00
N GLY A 260 2.25 -4.23 -8.95
CA GLY A 260 1.34 -4.31 -7.81
C GLY A 260 0.74 -5.71 -7.65
N GLY A 261 0.22 -6.03 -6.46
CA GLY A 261 -0.48 -7.30 -6.22
C GLY A 261 -1.88 -7.32 -6.84
N GLY A 262 -2.32 -8.49 -7.29
CA GLY A 262 -3.67 -8.69 -7.82
C GLY A 262 -4.72 -8.88 -6.73
N TRP A 263 -6.00 -8.74 -7.10
CA TRP A 263 -7.13 -8.93 -6.19
C TRP A 263 -8.10 -9.98 -6.74
N GLY A 264 -8.52 -10.94 -5.91
CA GLY A 264 -9.50 -11.98 -6.28
C GLY A 264 -8.92 -13.10 -7.15
N ASP A 265 -9.68 -14.18 -7.37
CA ASP A 265 -9.24 -15.29 -8.25
C ASP A 265 -9.09 -14.80 -9.70
N PRO A 266 -7.91 -14.92 -10.34
CA PRO A 266 -7.70 -14.58 -11.74
C PRO A 266 -8.70 -15.21 -12.71
N ARG A 267 -9.23 -16.40 -12.41
CA ARG A 267 -10.22 -17.10 -13.26
C ARG A 267 -11.60 -16.44 -13.26
N GLU A 268 -11.85 -15.53 -12.32
CA GLU A 268 -13.07 -14.73 -12.26
C GLU A 268 -12.97 -13.41 -13.03
N ARG A 269 -11.79 -13.07 -13.58
CA ARG A 269 -11.61 -11.86 -14.41
C ARG A 269 -12.47 -11.93 -15.66
N ASP A 270 -13.04 -10.79 -16.05
CA ASP A 270 -13.79 -10.69 -17.29
C ASP A 270 -12.92 -11.01 -18.51
N ARG A 271 -13.45 -11.82 -19.43
CA ARG A 271 -12.68 -12.30 -20.60
C ARG A 271 -12.39 -11.18 -21.58
N ALA A 272 -13.25 -10.17 -21.69
CA ALA A 272 -12.99 -9.02 -22.56
C ALA A 272 -11.88 -8.14 -21.99
N ALA A 273 -11.84 -7.96 -20.67
CA ALA A 273 -10.73 -7.29 -19.99
C ALA A 273 -9.38 -8.01 -20.21
N VAL A 274 -9.35 -9.34 -20.12
CA VAL A 274 -8.12 -10.12 -20.42
C VAL A 274 -7.68 -9.95 -21.88
N LEU A 275 -8.63 -9.94 -22.83
CA LEU A 275 -8.31 -9.69 -24.24
C LEU A 275 -7.73 -8.28 -24.45
N ASP A 276 -8.27 -7.28 -23.76
CA ASP A 276 -7.77 -5.90 -23.82
C ASP A 276 -6.37 -5.78 -23.21
N ASP A 277 -6.13 -6.38 -22.04
CA ASP A 277 -4.80 -6.46 -21.43
C ASP A 277 -3.77 -7.07 -22.40
N VAL A 278 -4.13 -8.12 -23.13
CA VAL A 278 -3.23 -8.75 -24.12
C VAL A 278 -3.00 -7.86 -25.34
N ARG A 279 -4.03 -7.15 -25.81
CA ARG A 279 -3.89 -6.22 -26.94
C ARG A 279 -3.01 -5.02 -26.60
N ASN A 280 -3.07 -4.55 -25.36
CA ASN A 280 -2.26 -3.44 -24.86
C ASN A 280 -0.88 -3.89 -24.36
N GLY A 281 -0.56 -5.19 -24.39
CA GLY A 281 0.73 -5.72 -23.97
C GLY A 281 0.94 -5.72 -22.46
N TYR A 282 -0.12 -5.68 -21.67
CA TYR A 282 -0.05 -5.74 -20.22
C TYR A 282 0.09 -7.18 -19.71
N VAL A 283 -0.60 -8.09 -20.39
CA VAL A 283 -0.60 -9.52 -20.12
C VAL A 283 -0.16 -10.25 -21.37
N SER A 284 0.71 -11.25 -21.25
CA SER A 284 1.10 -12.08 -22.39
C SER A 284 -0.01 -13.07 -22.77
N ARG A 285 0.00 -13.54 -24.02
CA ARG A 285 -0.91 -14.62 -24.46
C ARG A 285 -0.76 -15.90 -23.63
N GLU A 286 0.46 -16.18 -23.19
CA GLU A 286 0.76 -17.32 -22.34
C GLU A 286 0.13 -17.15 -20.95
N ALA A 287 0.25 -15.98 -20.33
CA ALA A 287 -0.38 -15.69 -19.05
C ALA A 287 -1.90 -15.67 -19.15
N ALA A 288 -2.47 -15.13 -20.24
CA ALA A 288 -3.91 -15.18 -20.51
C ALA A 288 -4.45 -16.61 -20.47
N GLU A 289 -3.75 -17.56 -21.10
CA GLU A 289 -4.16 -18.97 -21.11
C GLU A 289 -3.91 -19.65 -19.76
N LYS A 290 -2.68 -19.57 -19.23
CA LYS A 290 -2.26 -20.35 -18.05
C LYS A 290 -2.85 -19.83 -16.74
N VAL A 291 -2.96 -18.52 -16.60
CA VAL A 291 -3.36 -17.86 -15.34
C VAL A 291 -4.84 -17.53 -15.35
N TYR A 292 -5.31 -16.86 -16.41
CA TYR A 292 -6.70 -16.41 -16.51
C TYR A 292 -7.64 -17.43 -17.18
N GLY A 293 -7.11 -18.48 -17.82
CA GLY A 293 -7.94 -19.49 -18.51
C GLY A 293 -8.61 -18.96 -19.79
N VAL A 294 -8.05 -17.93 -20.42
CA VAL A 294 -8.57 -17.28 -21.63
C VAL A 294 -7.66 -17.60 -22.81
N VAL A 295 -8.20 -18.33 -23.78
CA VAL A 295 -7.50 -18.64 -25.03
C VAL A 295 -7.86 -17.61 -26.09
N ILE A 296 -6.86 -16.86 -26.57
CA ILE A 296 -7.02 -15.85 -27.61
C ILE A 296 -6.67 -16.47 -28.96
N ARG A 297 -7.61 -16.44 -29.90
CA ARG A 297 -7.43 -16.91 -31.28
C ARG A 297 -7.35 -15.71 -32.21
N ASP A 298 -6.40 -15.73 -33.11
CA ASP A 298 -6.32 -14.72 -34.17
C ASP A 298 -7.46 -14.99 -35.16
N THR A 299 -8.27 -13.96 -35.41
CA THR A 299 -9.29 -13.92 -36.46
C THR A 299 -8.71 -13.40 -37.76
#